data_AF-A0A534LCA6-F1
#
_entry.id   AF-A0A534LCA6-F1
#
_cell.length_a   1.000
_cell.length_b   1.000
_cell.length_c   1.000
_cell.angle_alpha   90.00
_cell.angle_beta   90.00
_cell.angle_gamma   90.00
#
_symmetry.space_group_name_H-M   'P 1'
#
loop_
_entity.id
_entity.type
_entity.pdbx_description
1 polymer ?
#
loop_
_entity_poly.entity_id
_entity_poly.type
_entity_poly.pdbx_seq_one_letter_code
_entity_poly.pdbx_strand_id
1 'polypeptide(L)' 'MPRIQVVPLLEIVRETPTTMTYRFRADLGGQPGQFLMVWIPRY' A
#
# COMPACT_ATOMS: atom_id res chain seq x y z
N MET A 1 17.38 -8.21 6.15
CA MET A 1 16.32 -8.97 5.45
C MET A 1 15.17 -8.01 5.17
N PRO A 2 14.63 -7.91 3.95
CA PRO A 2 13.42 -7.13 3.72
C PRO A 2 12.31 -7.74 4.57
N ARG A 3 11.75 -6.92 5.48
CA ARG A 3 10.71 -7.36 6.41
C ARG A 3 9.39 -7.34 5.66
N ILE A 4 8.90 -8.51 5.26
CA ILE A 4 7.54 -8.64 4.71
C ILE A 4 6.56 -8.40 5.86
N GLN A 5 5.65 -7.45 5.69
CA GLN A 5 4.61 -7.14 6.66
C GLN A 5 3.24 -7.23 5.97
N VAL A 6 2.36 -8.08 6.49
CA VAL A 6 0.95 -8.10 6.09
C VAL A 6 0.20 -7.10 6.95
N VAL A 7 -0.52 -6.17 6.32
CA VAL A 7 -1.26 -5.10 6.99
C VAL A 7 -2.72 -5.06 6.49
N PRO A 8 -3.69 -4.71 7.36
CA PRO A 8 -5.06 -4.52 6.92
C PRO A 8 -5.19 -3.25 6.06
N LEU A 9 -6.02 -3.33 5.01
CA LEU A 9 -6.49 -2.14 4.30
C LEU A 9 -7.53 -1.42 5.16
N LEU A 10 -7.32 -0.13 5.36
CA LEU A 10 -8.24 0.73 6.11
C LEU A 10 -9.30 1.34 5.19
N GLU A 11 -8.92 1.65 3.95
CA GLU A 11 -9.80 2.26 2.97
C GLU A 11 -9.31 1.93 1.55
N ILE A 12 -10.27 1.77 0.63
CA ILE A 12 -10.03 1.64 -0.80
C ILE A 12 -10.90 2.69 -1.49
N VAL A 13 -10.27 3.61 -2.21
CA VAL A 13 -10.96 4.68 -2.95
C VAL A 13 -10.78 4.47 -4.44
N ARG A 14 -11.86 4.50 -5.20
CA ARG A 14 -11.82 4.52 -6.67
C ARG A 14 -11.82 5.97 -7.14
N GLU A 15 -10.65 6.49 -7.49
CA GLU A 15 -10.48 7.89 -7.94
C GLU A 15 -11.05 8.08 -9.35
N THR A 16 -10.82 7.09 -10.22
CA THR A 16 -11.23 7.11 -11.63
C THR A 16 -11.60 5.69 -12.08
N PRO A 17 -12.05 5.47 -13.33
CA PRO A 17 -12.29 4.13 -13.83
C PRO A 17 -11.07 3.20 -13.77
N THR A 18 -9.85 3.73 -13.85
CA THR A 18 -8.58 2.97 -13.94
C THR A 18 -7.59 3.25 -12.80
N THR A 19 -7.92 4.12 -11.85
CA THR A 19 -7.05 4.50 -10.72
C THR A 19 -7.73 4.18 -9.40
N MET A 20 -6.99 3.51 -8.50
CA MET A 20 -7.42 3.22 -7.13
C MET A 20 -6.36 3.65 -6.12
N THR A 21 -6.82 4.18 -4.99
CA THR A 21 -5.99 4.53 -3.85
C THR A 21 -6.26 3.54 -2.72
N TYR A 22 -5.19 2.92 -2.20
CA TYR A 22 -5.25 1.98 -1.07
C TYR A 22 -4.59 2.62 0.15
N ARG A 23 -5.32 2.70 1.27
CA ARG A 23 -4.79 3.25 2.51
C ARG A 23 -4.59 2.15 3.53
N PHE A 24 -3.37 2.06 4.06
CA PHE A 24 -2.98 1.13 5.11
C PHE A 24 -2.02 1.83 6.07
N ARG A 25 -1.88 1.28 7.28
CA ARG A 25 -0.84 1.71 8.23
C ARG A 25 0.28 0.69 8.23
N ALA A 26 1.50 1.16 8.04
CA ALA A 26 2.70 0.35 8.16
C ALA A 26 3.80 1.21 8.79
N ASP A 27 4.62 0.60 9.64
CA ASP A 27 5.74 1.26 10.29
C ASP A 27 7.03 0.92 9.53
N LEU A 28 7.19 1.55 8.36
CA LEU A 28 8.24 1.24 7.39
C LEU A 28 9.33 2.32 7.32
N GLY A 29 9.18 3.45 8.04
CA GLY A 29 10.22 4.48 8.15
C GLY A 29 10.65 5.14 6.83
N GLY A 30 9.73 5.37 5.89
CA GLY A 30 10.03 5.90 4.55
C GLY A 30 10.41 7.39 4.50
N GLN A 31 11.21 7.76 3.49
CA GLN A 31 11.58 9.14 3.13
C GLN A 31 10.92 9.57 1.82
N PRO A 32 10.72 10.89 1.58
CA PRO A 32 10.21 11.39 0.31
C PRO A 32 11.01 10.87 -0.89
N GLY A 33 10.30 10.45 -1.95
CA GLY A 33 10.91 9.88 -3.18
C GLY A 33 11.14 8.37 -3.15
N GLN A 34 10.91 7.70 -2.02
CA GLN A 34 10.94 6.23 -1.95
C GLN A 34 9.61 5.60 -2.36
N PHE A 35 9.66 4.33 -2.74
CA PHE A 35 8.49 3.51 -3.05
C PHE A 35 8.55 2.17 -2.33
N LEU A 36 7.39 1.53 -2.21
CA LEU A 36 7.23 0.21 -1.61
C LEU A 36 6.89 -0.81 -2.69
N MET A 37 7.49 -1.99 -2.61
CA MET A 37 6.94 -3.16 -3.30
C MET A 37 5.76 -3.69 -2.49
N VAL A 38 4.59 -3.75 -3.12
CA VAL A 38 3.35 -4.20 -2.49
C VAL A 38 2.77 -5.40 -3.22
N TRP A 39 2.12 -6.28 -2.47
CA TRP A 39 1.28 -7.34 -3.00
C TRP A 39 -0.14 -7.11 -2.50
N ILE A 40 -1.09 -6.97 -3.42
CA ILE A 40 -2.51 -6.74 -3.11
C ILE A 40 -3.28 -8.01 -3.46
N PRO A 41 -3.60 -8.87 -2.48
CA PRO A 41 -4.29 -10.13 -2.75
C PRO A 41 -5.78 -9.88 -3.01
N ARG A 42 -6.18 -9.85 -4.29
CA ARG A 42 -7.55 -10.03 -4.85
C ARG A 42 -7.74 -9.48 -6.26
N TYR A 43 -6.65 -9.05 -6.91
CA TYR A 43 -6.51 -9.16 -8.36
C TYR A 43 -5.59 -10.34 -8.67
#